data_AF-A0A2S2QFQ0-F1
#
_entry.id   AF-A0A2S2QFQ0-F1
#
_cell.length_a   1.000
_cell.length_b   1.000
_cell.length_c   1.000
_cell.angle_alpha   90.00
_cell.angle_beta   90.00
_cell.angle_gamma   90.00
#
_symmetry.space_group_name_H-M   'P 1'
#
loop_
_entity.id
_entity.type
_entity.pdbx_description
1 polymer ?
#
loop_
_entity_poly.entity_id
_entity_poly.type
_entity_poly.pdbx_seq_one_letter_code
_entity_poly.pdbx_strand_id
1 'polypeptide(L)'
;MEAVLDEFYAQIVARLERDELIPAYKRSMHLEYVATVVDGLSGPWCGRDRRRACEAAVAGAVAYHDRVVRVNGSVCPLGKHHDMLHVMARFAMDADAGPESVAALLTAIYT
;
A
#
# COMPACT_ATOMS: atom_id res chain seq x y z
N MET A 1 10.01 7.77 7.85
CA MET A 1 9.48 6.73 6.94
C MET A 1 7.98 6.89 6.77
N GLU A 2 7.19 6.98 7.84
CA GLU A 2 5.75 7.20 7.78
C GLU A 2 5.33 8.39 6.89
N ALA A 3 5.86 9.59 7.12
CA ALA A 3 5.55 10.75 6.28
C ALA A 3 5.92 10.58 4.79
N VAL A 4 6.97 9.81 4.49
CA VAL A 4 7.40 9.52 3.10
C VAL A 4 6.41 8.58 2.44
N LEU A 5 6.01 7.51 3.14
CA LEU A 5 5.02 6.56 2.66
C LEU A 5 3.64 7.21 2.52
N ASP A 6 3.29 8.09 3.45
CA ASP A 6 2.02 8.82 3.39
C ASP A 6 1.92 9.68 2.14
N GLU A 7 2.96 10.48 1.87
CA GLU A 7 3.05 11.28 0.65
C GLU A 7 3.08 10.40 -0.61
N PHE A 8 3.80 9.28 -0.57
CA PHE A 8 3.85 8.32 -1.67
C PHE A 8 2.46 7.78 -2.04
N TYR A 9 1.69 7.30 -1.06
CA TYR A 9 0.34 6.79 -1.33
C TYR A 9 -0.61 7.89 -1.76
N ALA A 10 -0.54 9.07 -1.15
CA ALA A 10 -1.32 10.24 -1.59
C ALA A 10 -1.05 10.56 -3.06
N GLN A 11 0.22 10.57 -3.46
CA GLN A 11 0.64 10.87 -4.82
C GLN A 11 0.27 9.82 -5.86
N ILE A 12 0.36 8.53 -5.53
CA ILE A 12 -0.07 7.47 -6.44
C ILE A 12 -1.58 7.54 -6.64
N VAL A 13 -2.32 7.55 -5.53
CA VAL A 13 -3.79 7.47 -5.60
C VAL A 13 -4.38 8.73 -6.23
N ALA A 14 -3.77 9.90 -6.03
CA ALA A 14 -4.19 11.14 -6.70
C ALA A 14 -4.05 11.06 -8.24
N ARG A 15 -3.03 10.35 -8.75
CA ARG A 15 -2.75 10.24 -10.19
C ARG A 15 -3.51 9.13 -10.90
N LEU A 16 -4.06 8.17 -10.16
CA LEU A 16 -4.83 7.08 -10.74
C LEU A 16 -6.23 7.54 -11.12
N GLU A 17 -6.69 7.11 -12.30
CA GLU A 17 -8.11 7.09 -12.61
C GLU A 17 -8.85 6.08 -11.71
N ARG A 18 -10.16 6.27 -11.54
CA ARG A 18 -10.94 5.50 -10.57
C ARG A 18 -10.86 3.99 -10.81
N ASP A 19 -10.78 3.55 -12.06
CA ASP A 19 -10.78 2.17 -12.52
C ASP A 19 -9.41 1.68 -13.04
N GLU A 20 -8.36 2.47 -12.83
CA GLU A 20 -7.05 2.20 -13.43
C GLU A 20 -6.39 0.91 -12.93
N LEU A 21 -6.83 0.41 -11.78
CA LEU A 21 -6.33 -0.84 -11.19
C LEU A 21 -7.18 -2.07 -11.56
N ILE A 22 -8.21 -1.95 -12.41
CA ILE A 22 -8.98 -3.09 -12.93
C ILE A 22 -8.14 -4.00 -13.84
N PRO A 23 -7.30 -3.49 -14.76
CA PRO A 23 -6.46 -4.34 -15.60
C PRO A 23 -5.33 -4.98 -14.80
N ALA A 24 -5.08 -6.27 -15.04
CA ALA A 24 -4.03 -7.02 -14.34
C ALA A 24 -2.63 -6.41 -14.55
N TYR A 25 -2.31 -5.97 -15.77
CA TYR A 25 -1.00 -5.39 -16.07
C TYR A 25 -0.74 -4.08 -15.30
N LYS A 26 -1.77 -3.26 -15.08
CA LYS A 26 -1.65 -2.03 -14.27
C LYS A 26 -1.33 -2.39 -12.82
N ARG A 27 -2.01 -3.38 -12.25
CA ARG A 27 -1.68 -3.88 -10.90
C ARG A 27 -0.24 -4.38 -10.80
N SER A 28 0.25 -5.11 -11.81
CA SER A 28 1.65 -5.56 -11.86
C SER A 28 2.63 -4.39 -11.88
N MET A 29 2.38 -3.37 -12.71
CA MET A 29 3.22 -2.16 -12.75
C MET A 29 3.25 -1.44 -11.40
N HIS A 30 2.12 -1.34 -10.70
CA HIS A 30 2.07 -0.72 -9.38
C HIS A 30 2.80 -1.55 -8.32
N LEU A 31 2.73 -2.88 -8.41
CA LEU A 31 3.48 -3.77 -7.53
C LEU A 31 5.00 -3.59 -7.71
N GLU A 32 5.47 -3.49 -8.95
CA GLU A 32 6.89 -3.19 -9.25
C GLU A 32 7.31 -1.82 -8.70
N TYR A 33 6.43 -0.82 -8.80
CA TYR A 33 6.70 0.51 -8.28
C TYR A 33 6.81 0.51 -6.75
N VAL A 34 5.90 -0.16 -6.05
CA VAL A 34 5.97 -0.35 -4.59
C VAL A 34 7.25 -1.07 -4.19
N ALA A 35 7.63 -2.14 -4.89
CA ALA A 35 8.88 -2.87 -4.63
C ALA A 35 10.11 -1.97 -4.77
N THR A 36 10.14 -1.12 -5.79
CA THR A 36 11.22 -0.15 -6.01
C THR A 36 11.31 0.86 -4.87
N VAL A 37 10.17 1.36 -4.38
CA VAL A 37 10.14 2.27 -3.23
C VAL A 37 10.65 1.57 -1.98
N VAL A 38 10.22 0.33 -1.71
CA VAL A 38 10.68 -0.46 -0.56
C VAL A 38 12.18 -0.71 -0.60
N ASP A 39 12.74 -1.03 -1.77
CA ASP A 39 14.18 -1.20 -1.93
C ASP A 39 14.93 0.12 -1.63
N GLY A 40 14.41 1.25 -2.11
CA GLY A 40 14.91 2.57 -1.76
C GLY A 40 14.79 2.92 -0.27
N LEU A 41 13.74 2.44 0.40
CA LEU A 41 13.53 2.65 1.84
C LEU A 41 14.47 1.79 2.70
N SER A 42 14.78 0.57 2.24
CA SER A 42 15.48 -0.47 3.00
C SER A 42 16.85 -0.03 3.52
N GLY A 43 17.60 0.75 2.74
CA GLY A 43 18.92 1.26 3.13
C GLY A 43 18.85 2.36 4.18
N PRO A 44 18.42 3.59 3.81
CA PRO A 44 18.54 4.79 4.66
C PRO A 44 17.71 4.73 5.95
N TRP A 45 16.60 4.00 5.96
CA TRP A 45 15.66 4.01 7.08
C TRP A 45 15.53 2.68 7.81
N CYS A 46 15.91 1.56 7.18
CA CYS A 46 15.76 0.22 7.78
C CYS A 46 17.09 -0.52 7.98
N GLY A 47 18.25 0.12 7.75
CA GLY A 47 19.54 -0.51 8.01
C GLY A 47 19.81 -1.75 7.15
N ARG A 48 19.26 -1.77 5.92
CA ARG A 48 19.21 -2.91 4.98
C ARG A 48 18.29 -4.06 5.41
N ASP A 49 17.43 -3.85 6.41
CA ASP A 49 16.34 -4.76 6.71
C ASP A 49 15.18 -4.53 5.73
N ARG A 50 15.14 -5.35 4.67
CA ARG A 50 14.07 -5.29 3.67
C ARG A 50 12.71 -5.66 4.25
N ARG A 51 12.65 -6.62 5.17
CA ARG A 51 11.37 -7.05 5.77
C ARG A 51 10.74 -5.90 6.55
N ARG A 52 11.53 -5.18 7.35
CA ARG A 52 11.07 -4.00 8.06
C ARG A 52 10.55 -2.91 7.12
N ALA A 53 11.18 -2.74 5.96
CA ALA A 53 10.71 -1.82 4.92
C ALA A 53 9.39 -2.28 4.28
N CYS A 54 9.22 -3.59 4.03
CA CYS A 54 7.98 -4.18 3.54
C CYS A 54 6.83 -3.99 4.55
N GLU A 55 7.07 -4.33 5.83
CA GLU A 55 6.11 -4.14 6.94
C GLU A 55 5.67 -2.67 7.04
N ALA A 56 6.64 -1.74 6.97
CA ALA A 56 6.35 -0.32 6.97
C ALA A 56 5.52 0.13 5.76
N ALA A 57 5.84 -0.35 4.56
CA ALA A 57 5.08 -0.03 3.36
C ALA A 57 3.63 -0.50 3.47
N VAL A 58 3.40 -1.72 3.96
CA VAL A 58 2.05 -2.26 4.21
C VAL A 58 1.31 -1.43 5.26
N ALA A 59 1.95 -1.16 6.40
CA ALA A 59 1.37 -0.32 7.45
C ALA A 59 1.00 1.08 6.94
N GLY A 60 1.84 1.67 6.09
CA GLY A 60 1.56 2.96 5.45
C GLY A 60 0.35 2.93 4.53
N ALA A 61 0.14 1.84 3.78
CA ALA A 61 -1.02 1.69 2.90
C ALA A 61 -2.33 1.60 3.70
N VAL A 62 -2.33 0.82 4.77
CA VAL A 62 -3.48 0.68 5.68
C VAL A 62 -3.78 2.01 6.35
N ALA A 63 -2.77 2.68 6.92
CA ALA A 63 -2.94 3.98 7.57
C ALA A 63 -3.44 5.08 6.60
N TYR A 64 -2.96 5.07 5.35
CA TYR A 64 -3.46 5.96 4.31
C TYR A 64 -4.94 5.70 4.02
N HIS A 65 -5.31 4.43 3.80
CA HIS A 65 -6.70 4.04 3.54
C HIS A 65 -7.62 4.45 4.69
N ASP A 66 -7.27 4.13 5.94
CA ASP A 66 -8.08 4.45 7.13
C ASP A 66 -8.32 5.95 7.27
N ARG A 67 -7.31 6.77 6.95
CA ARG A 67 -7.47 8.22 6.94
C ARG A 67 -8.45 8.66 5.84
N VAL A 68 -8.33 8.12 4.63
CA VAL A 68 -9.25 8.44 3.54
C VAL A 68 -10.67 8.03 3.89
N VAL A 69 -10.88 6.83 4.45
CA VAL A 69 -12.18 6.35 4.93
C VAL A 69 -12.76 7.31 5.96
N ARG A 70 -11.97 7.70 6.97
CA ARG A 70 -12.40 8.63 8.02
C ARG A 70 -12.80 10.00 7.46
N VAL A 71 -12.02 10.54 6.53
CA VAL A 71 -12.33 11.82 5.87
C VAL A 71 -13.57 11.71 4.97
N ASN A 72 -13.81 10.53 4.39
CA ASN A 72 -14.98 10.22 3.57
C ASN A 72 -16.20 9.76 4.41
N GLY A 73 -16.36 10.28 5.62
CA GLY A 73 -17.52 9.97 6.46
C GLY A 73 -17.55 8.53 7.00
N SER A 74 -16.38 7.92 7.18
CA SER A 74 -16.22 6.50 7.58
C SER A 74 -16.77 5.50 6.55
N VAL A 75 -16.74 5.87 5.27
CA VAL A 75 -17.13 5.00 4.15
C VAL A 75 -15.95 4.83 3.20
N CYS A 76 -15.68 3.60 2.78
CA CYS A 76 -14.66 3.35 1.76
C CYS A 76 -15.06 3.98 0.42
N PRO A 77 -14.22 4.82 -0.21
CA PRO A 77 -14.54 5.44 -1.50
C PRO A 77 -14.48 4.46 -2.70
N LEU A 78 -14.07 3.20 -2.47
CA LEU A 78 -13.95 2.14 -3.48
C LEU A 78 -13.03 2.52 -4.67
N GLY A 79 -13.06 1.72 -5.73
CA GLY A 79 -12.20 1.89 -6.92
C GLY A 79 -10.73 1.94 -6.54
N LYS A 80 -9.96 2.84 -7.15
CA LYS A 80 -8.53 3.04 -6.91
C LYS A 80 -8.08 3.02 -5.45
N HIS A 81 -8.90 3.54 -4.53
CA HIS A 81 -8.54 3.58 -3.10
C HIS A 81 -8.58 2.20 -2.46
N HIS A 82 -9.58 1.38 -2.83
CA HIS A 82 -9.76 0.03 -2.31
C HIS A 82 -8.91 -0.98 -3.10
N ASP A 83 -8.85 -0.83 -4.42
CA ASP A 83 -8.05 -1.67 -5.31
C ASP A 83 -6.55 -1.60 -4.97
N MET A 84 -6.07 -0.47 -4.44
CA MET A 84 -4.71 -0.35 -3.94
C MET A 84 -4.41 -1.32 -2.78
N LEU A 85 -5.38 -1.59 -1.90
CA LEU A 85 -5.19 -2.58 -0.82
C LEU A 85 -5.00 -3.99 -1.37
N HIS A 86 -5.66 -4.33 -2.48
CA HIS A 86 -5.43 -5.61 -3.16
C HIS A 86 -4.03 -5.69 -3.80
N VAL A 87 -3.53 -4.60 -4.37
CA VAL A 87 -2.13 -4.52 -4.85
C VAL A 87 -1.17 -4.72 -3.68
N MET A 88 -1.43 -4.08 -2.54
CA MET A 88 -0.61 -4.21 -1.34
C MET A 88 -0.70 -5.59 -0.69
N ALA A 89 -1.84 -6.26 -0.74
CA ALA A 89 -1.99 -7.64 -0.30
C ALA A 89 -1.14 -8.59 -1.14
N ARG A 90 -1.15 -8.40 -2.46
CA ARG A 90 -0.26 -9.16 -3.35
C ARG A 90 1.21 -8.88 -3.03
N PHE A 91 1.58 -7.61 -2.88
CA PHE A 91 2.94 -7.21 -2.49
C PHE A 91 3.38 -7.85 -1.17
N ALA A 92 2.53 -7.82 -0.13
CA ALA A 92 2.85 -8.37 1.19
C ALA A 92 3.14 -9.88 1.14
N MET A 93 2.39 -10.62 0.31
CA MET A 93 2.62 -12.05 0.08
C MET A 93 3.91 -12.32 -0.71
N ASP A 94 4.18 -11.54 -1.76
CA ASP A 94 5.37 -11.72 -2.59
C ASP A 94 6.66 -11.29 -1.87
N ALA A 95 6.57 -10.31 -0.96
CA ALA A 95 7.71 -9.69 -0.28
C ALA A 95 7.94 -10.18 1.17
N ASP A 96 7.20 -11.19 1.62
CA ASP A 96 7.25 -11.78 2.97
C ASP A 96 7.19 -10.75 4.11
N ALA A 97 6.22 -9.83 4.03
CA ALA A 97 6.02 -8.77 5.02
C ALA A 97 5.50 -9.29 6.40
N GLY A 98 5.48 -10.61 6.62
CA GLY A 98 4.98 -11.24 7.82
C GLY A 98 3.44 -11.32 7.92
N PRO A 99 2.93 -12.19 8.80
CA PRO A 99 1.50 -12.49 8.91
C PRO A 99 0.66 -11.32 9.43
N GLU A 100 1.22 -10.48 10.32
CA GLU A 100 0.50 -9.32 10.89
C GLU A 100 0.17 -8.28 9.82
N SER A 101 1.11 -8.01 8.90
CA SER A 101 0.92 -7.13 7.76
C SER A 101 -0.21 -7.61 6.84
N VAL A 102 -0.24 -8.92 6.57
CA VAL A 102 -1.30 -9.54 5.75
C VAL A 102 -2.65 -9.46 6.47
N ALA A 103 -2.69 -9.74 7.78
CA ALA A 103 -3.91 -9.64 8.57
C ALA A 103 -4.47 -8.21 8.62
N ALA A 104 -3.61 -7.19 8.76
CA ALA A 104 -4.00 -5.79 8.73
C ALA A 104 -4.63 -5.40 7.37
N LEU A 105 -4.04 -5.85 6.27
CA LEU A 105 -4.58 -5.63 4.92
C LEU A 105 -5.94 -6.30 4.73
N LEU A 106 -6.07 -7.57 5.11
CA LEU A 106 -7.34 -8.29 5.01
C LEU A 106 -8.43 -7.62 5.85
N THR A 107 -8.08 -7.12 7.04
CA THR A 107 -9.01 -6.34 7.86
C THR A 107 -9.47 -5.10 7.09
N ALA A 108 -8.53 -4.28 6.61
CA ALA A 108 -8.86 -3.05 5.87
C ALA A 108 -9.64 -3.28 4.55
N ILE A 109 -9.51 -4.46 3.94
CA ILE A 109 -10.27 -4.84 2.73
C ILE A 109 -11.71 -5.24 3.07
N TYR A 110 -11.94 -5.91 4.20
CA TYR A 110 -13.24 -6.52 4.49
C TYR A 110 -14.05 -5.82 5.59
N THR A 111 -13.56 -4.70 6.13
CA THR A 111 -14.27 -3.85 7.11
C THR A 111 -14.39 -2.41 6.62
#